data_AF-A0A1H9U4K6-F1
#
_entry.id   AF-A0A1H9U4K6-F1
#
_cell.length_a   1.000
_cell.length_b   1.000
_cell.length_c   1.000
_cell.angle_alpha   90.00
_cell.angle_beta   90.00
_cell.angle_gamma   90.00
#
_symmetry.space_group_name_H-M   'P 1'
#
loop_
_entity.id
_entity.type
_entity.pdbx_description
1 polymer ?
#
loop_
_entity_poly.entity_id
_entity_poly.type
_entity_poly.pdbx_seq_one_letter_code
_entity_poly.pdbx_strand_id
1 'polypeptide(L)'
;MSRYSVPMPDDIRAISRTGQHPALAVTCPHCGAHDRAPCTTRSGRRRITDAPVHPARITAWVIATAVCPACQVAPGTPCRVGGRAIPEPHPQRVQEAEVTA
;
A
#
# COMPACT_ATOMS: atom_id res chain seq x y z
N MET A 1 6.98 15.46 -42.07
CA MET A 1 7.68 14.77 -40.96
C MET A 1 6.64 14.32 -39.93
N SER A 2 6.02 13.16 -40.13
CA SER A 2 4.99 12.62 -39.21
C SER A 2 5.66 11.94 -38.03
N ARG A 3 5.37 12.43 -36.82
CA ARG A 3 5.71 11.78 -35.56
C ARG A 3 4.74 10.61 -35.38
N TYR A 4 5.14 9.41 -35.80
CA TYR A 4 4.39 8.19 -35.54
C TYR A 4 4.47 7.92 -34.02
N SER A 5 3.50 8.41 -33.25
CA SER A 5 3.30 8.01 -31.86
C SER A 5 2.68 6.62 -31.87
N VAL A 6 3.52 5.59 -31.82
CA VAL A 6 3.06 4.21 -31.60
C VAL A 6 2.46 4.15 -30.19
N PRO A 7 1.20 3.72 -30.01
CA PRO A 7 0.65 3.50 -28.69
C PRO A 7 1.47 2.40 -28.00
N MET A 8 2.05 2.71 -26.84
CA MET A 8 2.79 1.69 -26.08
C MET A 8 1.89 0.47 -25.83
N PRO A 9 2.40 -0.76 -26.06
CA PRO A 9 1.66 -2.00 -25.84
C PRO A 9 1.30 -2.16 -24.36
N ASP A 10 0.13 -2.76 -24.10
CA ASP A 10 -0.47 -2.79 -22.76
C ASP A 10 0.37 -3.59 -21.76
N ASP A 11 1.07 -4.63 -22.22
CA ASP A 11 1.99 -5.44 -21.42
C ASP A 11 3.13 -4.60 -20.81
N ILE A 12 3.67 -3.62 -21.54
CA ILE A 12 4.72 -2.72 -21.04
C ILE A 12 4.16 -1.71 -20.04
N ARG A 13 2.90 -1.30 -20.20
CA ARG A 13 2.20 -0.44 -19.23
C ARG A 13 1.93 -1.17 -17.92
N ALA A 14 1.64 -2.47 -17.98
CA ALA A 14 1.51 -3.31 -16.79
C ALA A 14 2.82 -3.41 -16.01
N ILE A 15 3.95 -3.68 -16.69
CA ILE A 15 5.29 -3.75 -16.07
C ILE A 15 5.68 -2.40 -15.43
N SER A 16 5.31 -1.28 -16.05
CA SER A 16 5.57 0.06 -15.51
C SER A 16 4.74 0.37 -14.25
N ARG A 17 3.58 -0.28 -14.08
CA ARG A 17 2.78 -0.24 -12.84
C ARG A 17 3.35 -1.16 -11.75
N THR A 18 4.05 -2.22 -12.13
CA THR A 18 4.69 -3.19 -11.21
C THR A 18 5.75 -2.56 -10.29
N GLY A 19 6.25 -1.35 -10.60
CA GLY A 19 7.23 -0.65 -9.76
C GLY A 19 6.65 0.10 -8.55
N GLN A 20 5.33 0.30 -8.47
CA GLN A 20 4.70 1.02 -7.38
C GLN A 20 4.14 0.07 -6.34
N HIS A 21 4.63 0.19 -5.10
CA HIS A 21 4.16 -0.61 -3.97
C HIS A 21 2.63 -0.45 -3.80
N PRO A 22 1.85 -1.54 -3.65
CA PRO A 22 0.38 -1.50 -3.64
C PRO A 22 -0.20 -0.63 -2.52
N ALA A 23 0.51 -0.54 -1.38
CA ALA A 23 0.18 0.38 -0.29
C ALA A 23 0.12 1.88 -0.66
N LEU A 24 0.53 2.29 -1.85
CA LEU A 24 0.29 3.65 -2.34
C LEU A 24 -1.20 3.93 -2.61
N ALA A 25 -2.05 2.91 -2.69
CA ALA A 25 -3.50 3.08 -2.87
C ALA A 25 -4.20 3.77 -1.68
N VAL A 26 -3.61 3.76 -0.48
CA VAL A 26 -4.18 4.41 0.72
C VAL A 26 -3.40 5.64 1.11
N THR A 27 -4.01 6.55 1.89
CA THR A 27 -3.30 7.70 2.47
C THR A 27 -2.31 7.24 3.55
N CYS A 28 -1.13 7.83 3.60
CA CYS A 28 -0.12 7.51 4.62
C CYS A 28 -0.49 8.15 5.98
N PRO A 29 -0.75 7.37 7.04
CA PRO A 29 -1.06 7.92 8.36
C PRO A 29 0.16 8.57 9.05
N HIS A 30 1.38 8.28 8.59
CA HIS A 30 2.60 8.83 9.21
C HIS A 30 2.98 10.21 8.67
N CYS A 31 2.95 10.40 7.34
CA CYS A 31 3.35 11.67 6.71
C CYS A 31 2.20 12.44 6.04
N GLY A 32 1.00 11.85 5.97
CA GLY A 32 -0.17 12.48 5.34
C GLY A 32 -0.18 12.43 3.81
N ALA A 33 0.77 11.75 3.16
CA ALA A 33 0.79 11.63 1.71
C ALA A 33 -0.49 10.96 1.18
N HIS A 34 -1.16 11.62 0.24
CA HIS A 34 -2.39 11.15 -0.42
C HIS A 34 -2.18 9.88 -1.27
N ASP A 35 -3.28 9.31 -1.79
CA ASP A 35 -3.22 8.15 -2.67
C ASP A 35 -2.28 8.43 -3.87
N ARG A 36 -1.50 7.40 -4.24
CA ARG A 36 -0.48 7.43 -5.30
C ARG A 36 0.67 8.43 -5.11
N ALA A 37 0.60 9.32 -4.11
CA ALA A 37 1.71 10.22 -3.78
C ALA A 37 2.81 9.46 -3.03
N PRO A 38 4.10 9.69 -3.36
CA PRO A 38 5.20 9.06 -2.65
C PRO A 38 5.29 9.56 -1.20
N CYS A 39 5.82 8.72 -0.31
CA CYS A 39 6.04 9.12 1.07
C CYS A 39 7.14 10.19 1.18
N THR A 40 6.92 11.17 2.06
CA THR A 40 7.88 12.21 2.39
C THR A 40 8.32 12.11 3.85
N THR A 41 9.41 12.77 4.22
CA THR A 41 9.75 12.97 5.64
C THR A 41 8.57 13.58 6.38
N ARG A 42 8.52 13.41 7.71
CA ARG A 42 7.43 13.96 8.55
C ARG A 42 7.26 15.48 8.39
N SER A 43 8.33 16.19 8.05
CA SER A 43 8.32 17.63 7.75
C SER A 43 7.81 17.98 6.34
N GLY A 44 7.55 17.00 5.48
CA GLY A 44 7.10 17.18 4.09
C GLY A 44 8.19 17.66 3.12
N ARG A 45 9.41 17.94 3.60
CA ARG A 45 10.45 18.65 2.84
C ARG A 45 11.24 17.77 1.88
N ARG A 46 11.30 16.46 2.12
CA ARG A 46 12.10 15.52 1.30
C ARG A 46 11.31 14.25 1.05
N ARG A 47 11.47 13.67 -0.14
CA ARG A 47 11.00 12.31 -0.43
C ARG A 47 11.91 11.31 0.28
N ILE A 48 11.32 10.21 0.74
CA ILE A 48 12.10 9.12 1.31
C ILE A 48 12.61 8.28 0.16
N THR A 49 13.93 8.08 0.11
CA THR A 49 14.61 7.33 -0.94
C THR A 49 14.94 5.90 -0.51
N ASP A 50 15.24 5.69 0.78
CA ASP A 50 15.66 4.40 1.33
C ASP A 50 14.52 3.39 1.46
N ALA A 51 13.32 3.86 1.80
CA ALA A 51 12.10 3.07 1.87
C ALA A 51 10.98 3.86 1.19
N PRO A 52 10.52 3.45 -0.01
CA PRO A 52 9.57 4.25 -0.79
C PRO A 52 8.21 4.42 -0.10
N VAL A 53 7.91 3.57 0.90
CA VAL A 53 6.66 3.60 1.68
C VAL A 53 6.92 3.43 3.17
N HIS A 54 6.28 4.25 4.01
CA HIS A 54 6.35 4.08 5.47
C HIS A 54 5.69 2.77 5.92
N PRO A 55 6.23 2.09 6.94
CA PRO A 55 5.61 0.90 7.54
C PRO A 55 4.14 1.13 7.93
N ALA A 56 3.83 2.28 8.52
CA ALA A 56 2.47 2.63 8.92
C ALA A 56 1.47 2.72 7.74
N ARG A 57 1.94 3.07 6.53
CA ARG A 57 1.09 3.06 5.33
C ARG A 57 0.84 1.64 4.84
N ILE A 58 1.86 0.78 4.91
CA ILE A 58 1.73 -0.66 4.59
C ILE A 58 0.70 -1.28 5.54
N THR A 59 0.81 -1.03 6.84
CA THR A 59 -0.16 -1.50 7.83
C THR A 59 -1.58 -1.01 7.52
N ALA A 60 -1.75 0.28 7.23
CA ALA A 60 -3.06 0.84 6.90
C ALA A 60 -3.65 0.20 5.63
N TRP A 61 -2.81 -0.06 4.62
CA TRP A 61 -3.23 -0.75 3.40
C TRP A 61 -3.64 -2.20 3.67
N VAL A 62 -2.84 -2.98 4.40
CA VAL A 62 -3.18 -4.36 4.78
C VAL A 62 -4.52 -4.42 5.51
N ILE A 63 -4.76 -3.47 6.43
CA ILE A 63 -6.03 -3.38 7.15
C ILE A 63 -7.17 -3.02 6.20
N ALA A 64 -6.98 -2.08 5.28
CA ALA A 64 -8.02 -1.65 4.35
C ALA A 64 -8.37 -2.68 3.26
N THR A 65 -7.40 -3.50 2.83
CA THR A 65 -7.55 -4.39 1.66
C THR A 65 -8.13 -5.76 2.02
N ALA A 66 -7.62 -6.41 3.06
CA ALA A 66 -7.88 -7.84 3.29
C ALA A 66 -8.67 -8.14 4.56
N VAL A 67 -9.41 -9.24 4.54
CA VAL A 67 -9.92 -9.93 5.74
C VAL A 67 -8.73 -10.58 6.44
N CYS A 68 -8.72 -10.67 7.77
CA CYS A 68 -7.68 -11.41 8.48
C CYS A 68 -8.07 -12.89 8.64
N PRO A 69 -7.36 -13.87 8.05
CA PRO A 69 -7.69 -15.29 8.24
C PRO A 69 -7.50 -15.77 9.69
N ALA A 70 -6.62 -15.12 10.45
CA ALA A 70 -6.28 -15.50 11.82
C ALA A 70 -7.40 -15.19 12.83
N CYS A 71 -8.00 -14.00 12.73
CA CYS A 71 -9.02 -13.51 13.67
C CYS A 71 -10.34 -13.12 13.00
N GLN A 72 -10.47 -13.39 11.70
CA GLN A 72 -11.69 -13.24 10.88
C GLN A 72 -12.30 -11.83 10.92
N VAL A 73 -11.49 -10.80 11.19
CA VAL A 73 -11.94 -9.41 11.16
C VAL A 73 -12.05 -8.89 9.73
N ALA A 74 -13.10 -8.11 9.48
CA ALA A 74 -13.37 -7.49 8.19
C ALA A 74 -12.29 -6.45 7.79
N PRO A 75 -12.18 -6.11 6.49
CA PRO A 75 -11.39 -4.99 6.01
C PRO A 75 -11.77 -3.68 6.74
N GLY A 76 -10.78 -2.83 6.97
CA GLY A 76 -10.91 -1.59 7.75
C GLY A 76 -10.90 -1.78 9.28
N THR A 77 -11.12 -3.00 9.79
CA THR A 77 -11.09 -3.26 11.23
C THR A 77 -9.70 -3.75 11.66
N PRO A 78 -9.07 -3.17 12.71
CA PRO A 78 -7.77 -3.64 13.18
C PRO A 78 -7.83 -5.09 13.68
N CYS A 79 -6.73 -5.82 13.54
CA CYS A 79 -6.61 -7.17 14.08
C CYS A 79 -6.75 -7.16 15.60
N ARG A 80 -7.24 -8.27 16.16
CA ARG A 80 -7.43 -8.42 17.61
C ARG A 80 -6.81 -9.71 18.13
N VAL A 81 -6.28 -9.66 19.35
CA VAL A 81 -5.79 -10.81 20.13
C VAL A 81 -6.40 -10.73 21.53
N GLY A 82 -7.04 -11.80 21.99
CA GLY A 82 -7.72 -11.81 23.30
C GLY A 82 -8.76 -10.69 23.44
N GLY A 83 -9.44 -10.32 22.35
CA GLY A 83 -10.44 -9.25 22.30
C GLY A 83 -9.88 -7.82 22.22
N ARG A 84 -8.56 -7.63 22.29
CA ARG A 84 -7.92 -6.29 22.21
C ARG A 84 -7.34 -6.04 20.84
N ALA A 85 -7.50 -4.82 20.33
CA ALA A 85 -6.88 -4.41 19.07
C ALA A 85 -5.35 -4.39 19.21
N ILE A 86 -4.66 -4.89 18.18
CA ILE A 86 -3.20 -4.87 18.09
C ILE A 86 -2.76 -3.86 17.02
N PRO A 87 -1.60 -3.19 17.21
CA PRO A 87 -1.11 -2.18 16.28
C PRO A 87 -0.62 -2.78 14.96
N GLU A 88 -0.09 -4.00 15.00
CA GLU A 88 0.40 -4.72 13.82
C GLU A 88 -0.63 -5.77 13.37
N PRO A 89 -0.91 -5.90 12.07
CA PRO A 89 -1.80 -6.93 11.58
C PRO A 89 -1.14 -8.30 11.69
N HIS A 90 -1.92 -9.36 11.90
CA HIS A 90 -1.40 -10.73 11.83
C HIS A 90 -0.72 -11.00 10.47
N PRO A 91 0.38 -11.79 10.44
CA PRO A 91 1.10 -12.11 9.21
C PRO A 91 0.22 -12.70 8.10
N GLN A 92 -0.81 -13.47 8.48
CA GLN A 92 -1.77 -14.05 7.54
C GLN A 92 -2.59 -12.99 6.79
N ARG A 93 -2.90 -11.85 7.43
CA ARG A 93 -3.60 -10.75 6.74
C ARG A 93 -2.68 -10.01 5.77
N VAL A 94 -1.38 -9.92 6.11
CA VAL A 94 -0.38 -9.31 5.22
C VAL A 94 -0.30 -10.11 3.92
N GLN A 95 -0.16 -11.43 4.03
CA GLN A 95 -0.18 -12.34 2.88
C GLN A 95 -1.48 -12.23 2.07
N GLU A 96 -2.64 -12.19 2.72
CA GLU A 96 -3.92 -12.03 2.04
C GLU A 96 -4.01 -10.70 1.26
N ALA A 97 -3.51 -9.61 1.84
CA ALA A 97 -3.48 -8.31 1.17
C ALA A 97 -2.56 -8.29 -0.05
N GLU A 98 -1.44 -9.02 -0.01
CA GLU A 98 -0.52 -9.18 -1.14
C GLU A 98 -1.12 -10.01 -2.28
N VAL A 99 -1.94 -11.03 -1.95
CA VAL A 99 -2.62 -11.85 -2.97
C VAL A 99 -3.83 -11.14 -3.58
N THR A 100 -4.48 -10.24 -2.84
CA THR A 100 -5.71 -9.54 -3.28
C THR A 100 -5.42 -8.35 -4.20
N ALA A 101 -4.23 -7.75 -4.13
CA ALA A 101 -3.89 -6.48 -4.80
C ALA A 101 -3.17 -6.66 -6.14
#